data_AF-A0A7W1NK62-F1
#
_entry.id   AF-A0A7W1NK62-F1
#
_cell.length_a   1.000
_cell.length_b   1.000
_cell.length_c   1.000
_cell.angle_alpha   90.00
_cell.angle_beta   90.00
_cell.angle_gamma   90.00
#
_symmetry.space_group_name_H-M   'P 1'
#
loop_
_entity.id
_entity.type
_entity.pdbx_description
1 polymer ?
#
loop_
_entity_poly.entity_id
_entity_poly.type
_entity_poly.pdbx_seq_one_letter_code
_entity_poly.pdbx_strand_id
1 'polypeptide(L)'
;MSTELIVIALLATYRLTQMFNNEAGPADIFGRFRTRIGVTFDAYSNPVASNWVAEGILCFYCLSVWIAFGVSMLIAAAALLNHIDVAQWILFPFAISGAAVFMKKWAG
;
A
#
# COMPACT_ATOMS: atom_id res chain seq x y z
N MET A 1 -9.09 -6.80 20.01
CA MET A 1 -9.03 -6.41 18.58
C MET A 1 -10.08 -7.23 17.85
N SER A 2 -11.04 -6.60 17.17
CA SER A 2 -12.11 -7.32 16.46
C SER A 2 -11.57 -8.01 15.20
N THR A 3 -12.17 -9.14 14.82
CA THR A 3 -11.82 -9.88 13.59
C THR A 3 -12.04 -9.03 12.33
N GLU A 4 -13.07 -8.19 12.35
CA GLU A 4 -13.41 -7.26 11.26
C GLU A 4 -12.25 -6.30 10.95
N LEU A 5 -11.63 -5.74 12.00
CA LEU A 5 -10.51 -4.81 11.85
C LEU A 5 -9.30 -5.48 11.17
N ILE A 6 -9.06 -6.76 11.45
CA ILE A 6 -7.97 -7.52 10.81
C ILE A 6 -8.22 -7.68 9.32
N VAL A 7 -9.45 -8.02 8.93
CA VAL A 7 -9.83 -8.18 7.52
C VAL A 7 -9.73 -6.84 6.77
N ILE A 8 -10.21 -5.75 7.38
CA ILE A 8 -10.09 -4.39 6.83
C ILE A 8 -8.63 -4.02 6.65
N ALA A 9 -7.79 -4.23 7.67
CA ALA A 9 -6.36 -3.93 7.61
C ALA A 9 -5.64 -4.75 6.52
N LEU A 10 -5.99 -6.02 6.35
CA LEU A 10 -5.41 -6.90 5.32
C LEU A 10 -5.74 -6.39 3.92
N LEU A 11 -7.01 -6.10 3.63
CA LEU A 11 -7.44 -5.61 2.32
C LEU A 11 -6.91 -4.19 2.03
N ALA A 12 -6.87 -3.33 3.04
CA ALA A 12 -6.30 -1.99 2.92
C ALA A 12 -4.80 -2.06 2.62
N THR A 13 -4.05 -2.95 3.31
CA THR A 13 -2.63 -3.18 3.07
C THR A 13 -2.38 -3.63 1.64
N TYR A 14 -3.20 -4.58 1.14
CA TYR A 14 -3.12 -5.01 -0.25
C TYR A 14 -3.34 -3.86 -1.23
N ARG A 15 -4.38 -3.04 -1.02
CA ARG A 15 -4.69 -1.89 -1.88
C ARG A 15 -3.57 -0.87 -1.90
N LEU A 16 -3.08 -0.48 -0.73
CA LEU A 16 -1.99 0.49 -0.60
C LEU A 16 -0.72 -0.02 -1.29
N THR A 17 -0.36 -1.28 -1.07
CA THR A 17 0.80 -1.89 -1.73
C THR A 17 0.64 -1.89 -3.25
N GLN A 18 -0.54 -2.24 -3.78
CA GLN A 18 -0.84 -2.16 -5.21
C GLN A 18 -0.70 -0.74 -5.76
N MET A 19 -1.23 0.27 -5.05
CA MET A 19 -1.13 1.66 -5.47
C MET A 19 0.33 2.14 -5.53
N PHE A 20 1.10 1.83 -4.49
CA PHE A 20 2.52 2.23 -4.39
C PHE A 20 3.46 1.43 -5.29
N ASN A 21 3.12 0.21 -5.71
CA ASN A 21 3.97 -0.55 -6.63
C ASN A 21 3.58 -0.38 -8.10
N ASN A 22 2.29 -0.48 -8.42
CA ASN A 22 1.83 -0.72 -9.80
C ASN A 22 1.03 0.43 -10.42
N GLU A 23 0.57 1.41 -9.64
CA GLU A 23 -0.26 2.51 -10.16
C GLU A 23 0.50 3.83 -10.22
N ALA A 24 0.26 4.63 -11.26
CA ALA A 24 0.76 6.00 -11.35
C ALA A 24 0.06 6.94 -10.35
N GLY A 25 -1.21 6.65 -10.03
CA GLY A 25 -2.06 7.50 -9.20
C GLY A 25 -2.54 8.75 -9.93
N PRO A 26 -3.39 9.57 -9.28
CA PRO A 26 -3.86 10.81 -9.86
C PRO A 26 -2.67 11.75 -10.11
N ALA A 27 -2.63 12.39 -11.29
CA ALA A 27 -1.54 13.29 -11.71
C ALA A 27 -0.11 12.68 -11.64
N ASP A 28 0.00 11.35 -11.75
CA ASP A 28 1.26 10.61 -11.69
C ASP A 28 2.05 10.83 -10.37
N ILE A 29 1.34 11.05 -9.27
CA ILE A 29 1.97 11.30 -7.96
C ILE A 29 2.87 10.13 -7.55
N PHE A 30 2.45 8.88 -7.77
CA PHE A 30 3.27 7.72 -7.40
C PHE A 30 4.43 7.52 -8.37
N GLY A 31 4.29 7.84 -9.67
CA GLY A 31 5.41 7.83 -10.62
C GLY A 31 6.48 8.87 -10.26
N ARG A 32 6.05 10.09 -9.91
CA ARG A 32 6.94 11.15 -9.40
C ARG A 32 7.59 10.77 -8.07
N PHE A 33 6.85 10.11 -7.18
CA PHE A 33 7.40 9.61 -5.92
C PHE A 33 8.48 8.55 -6.19
N ARG A 34 8.21 7.57 -7.07
CA ARG A 34 9.14 6.51 -7.46
C ARG A 34 10.41 7.07 -8.09
N THR A 35 10.29 8.01 -9.02
CA THR A 35 11.47 8.67 -9.61
C THR A 35 12.27 9.44 -8.58
N ARG A 36 11.62 10.11 -7.63
CA ARG A 36 12.28 10.87 -6.55
C ARG A 36 13.06 10.00 -5.57
N ILE A 37 12.57 8.80 -5.24
CA ILE A 37 13.27 7.84 -4.36
C ILE A 37 14.38 7.08 -5.10
N GLY A 38 14.54 7.28 -6.41
CA GLY A 38 15.60 6.65 -7.20
C GLY A 38 15.17 5.42 -8.00
N VAL A 39 13.89 5.27 -8.34
CA VAL A 39 13.44 4.36 -9.41
C VAL A 39 13.69 5.04 -10.74
N THR A 40 14.58 4.46 -11.53
CA THR A 40 14.89 4.90 -12.90
C THR A 40 14.28 3.93 -13.92
N PHE A 41 14.27 4.29 -15.19
CA PHE A 41 13.81 3.40 -16.26
C PHE A 41 14.97 3.07 -17.20
N ASP A 42 15.08 1.80 -17.58
CA ASP A 42 16.07 1.36 -18.59
C ASP A 42 15.64 1.72 -20.02
N ALA A 43 16.47 1.36 -21.00
CA ALA A 43 16.20 1.59 -22.42
C ALA A 43 14.92 0.88 -22.94
N TYR A 44 14.39 -0.08 -22.19
CA TYR A 44 13.17 -0.84 -22.49
C TYR A 44 11.98 -0.40 -21.64
N SER A 45 12.09 0.71 -20.91
CA SER A 45 11.07 1.23 -19.97
C SER A 45 10.76 0.30 -18.79
N ASN A 46 11.69 -0.58 -18.42
CA ASN A 46 11.58 -1.35 -17.18
C ASN A 46 12.06 -0.52 -15.99
N PRO A 47 11.36 -0.56 -14.85
CA PRO A 47 11.81 0.13 -13.64
C PRO A 47 13.05 -0.57 -13.06
N VAL A 48 14.11 0.21 -12.82
CA VAL A 48 15.37 -0.22 -12.22
C VAL A 48 15.64 0.61 -10.98
N ALA A 49 15.96 -0.05 -9.86
CA ALA A 49 16.31 0.61 -8.62
C ALA A 49 17.76 1.11 -8.64
N SER A 50 17.98 2.37 -8.29
CA SER A 50 19.33 2.93 -8.10
C SER A 50 19.89 2.72 -6.68
N ASN A 51 19.05 2.32 -5.73
CA ASN A 51 19.40 2.13 -4.32
C ASN A 51 18.48 1.10 -3.65
N TRP A 52 18.87 0.63 -2.46
CA TRP A 52 18.15 -0.40 -1.70
C TRP A 52 16.71 0.00 -1.30
N VAL A 53 16.44 1.30 -1.13
CA VAL A 53 15.09 1.81 -0.82
C VAL A 53 14.18 1.69 -2.04
N ALA A 54 14.68 2.08 -3.21
CA ALA A 54 13.98 1.91 -4.48
C ALA A 54 13.70 0.43 -4.79
N GLU A 55 14.64 -0.46 -4.46
CA GLU A 55 14.47 -1.92 -4.61
C GLU A 55 13.36 -2.44 -3.69
N GLY A 56 13.32 -1.98 -2.44
CA GLY A 56 12.26 -2.32 -1.49
C GLY A 56 10.87 -1.84 -1.92
N ILE A 57 10.78 -0.77 -2.70
CA ILE A 57 9.51 -0.22 -3.20
C ILE A 57 9.06 -0.90 -4.50
N LEU A 58 9.99 -1.35 -5.35
CA LEU A 58 9.67 -2.13 -6.56
C LEU A 58 9.25 -3.57 -6.24
N CYS A 59 9.72 -4.13 -5.14
CA CYS A 59 9.29 -5.44 -4.70
C CYS A 59 7.96 -5.35 -3.93
N PHE A 60 6.88 -5.82 -4.56
CA PHE A 60 5.53 -5.85 -3.95
C PHE A 60 5.52 -6.51 -2.56
N TYR A 61 6.23 -7.63 -2.40
CA TYR A 61 6.27 -8.36 -1.12
C TYR A 61 7.02 -7.56 -0.05
N CYS A 62 8.18 -6.99 -0.38
CA CYS A 62 8.93 -6.14 0.56
C CYS A 62 8.10 -4.91 0.97
N LEU A 63 7.50 -4.24 0.00
CA LEU A 63 6.64 -3.09 0.24
C LEU A 63 5.44 -3.44 1.12
N SER A 64 4.84 -4.63 0.93
CA SER A 64 3.70 -5.06 1.74
C SER A 64 4.01 -5.17 3.23
N VAL A 65 5.24 -5.56 3.60
CA VAL A 65 5.69 -5.62 5.00
C VAL A 65 5.76 -4.21 5.60
N TRP A 66 6.32 -3.25 4.85
CA TRP A 66 6.41 -1.86 5.30
C TRP A 66 5.04 -1.20 5.43
N ILE A 67 4.13 -1.45 4.48
CA ILE A 67 2.76 -0.95 4.55
C ILE A 67 2.03 -1.61 5.73
N ALA A 68 2.15 -2.93 5.92
CA ALA A 68 1.54 -3.63 7.05
C ALA A 68 2.04 -3.09 8.39
N PHE A 69 3.34 -2.77 8.49
CA PHE A 69 3.92 -2.12 9.66
C PHE A 69 3.34 -0.71 9.89
N GLY A 70 3.19 0.10 8.83
CA GLY A 70 2.55 1.41 8.94
C GLY A 70 1.08 1.34 9.38
N VAL A 71 0.33 0.38 8.82
CA VAL A 71 -1.07 0.14 9.20
C VAL A 71 -1.19 -0.36 10.64
N SER A 72 -0.32 -1.28 11.08
CA SER A 72 -0.33 -1.76 12.45
C SER A 72 0.06 -0.67 13.45
N MET A 73 1.02 0.19 13.09
CA MET A 73 1.38 1.36 13.89
C MET A 73 0.24 2.37 14.00
N LEU A 74 -0.49 2.61 12.90
CA LEU A 74 -1.70 3.45 12.91
C LEU A 74 -2.77 2.89 13.86
N ILE A 75 -3.04 1.58 13.78
CA ILE A 75 -4.01 0.91 14.65
C ILE A 75 -3.55 0.97 16.11
N ALA A 76 -2.27 0.72 16.39
CA ALA A 76 -1.71 0.79 17.74
C ALA A 76 -1.80 2.21 18.32
N ALA A 77 -1.48 3.24 17.53
CA ALA A 77 -1.60 4.64 17.93
C ALA A 77 -3.06 5.04 18.20
N ALA A 78 -3.99 4.61 17.35
CA ALA A 78 -5.43 4.85 17.55
C ALA A 78 -5.96 4.11 18.78
N ALA A 79 -5.47 2.91 19.06
CA ALA A 79 -5.80 2.17 20.27
C ALA A 79 -5.29 2.86 21.54
N LEU A 80 -4.08 3.43 21.51
CA LEU A 80 -3.51 4.18 22.62
C LEU A 80 -4.32 5.44 22.95
N LEU A 81 -4.84 6.11 21.91
CA LEU A 81 -5.69 7.30 22.04
C LEU A 81 -7.18 6.97 22.28
N ASN A 82 -7.53 5.69 22.41
CA ASN A 82 -8.89 5.19 22.58
C ASN A 82 -9.87 5.63 21.46
N HIS A 83 -9.35 5.79 20.24
CA HIS A 83 -10.08 6.24 19.05
C HIS A 83 -9.95 5.21 17.91
N ILE A 84 -10.17 3.93 18.21
CA ILE A 84 -10.06 2.83 17.23
C ILE A 84 -11.00 3.02 16.03
N ASP A 85 -12.17 3.64 16.26
CA ASP A 85 -13.14 3.94 15.21
C ASP A 85 -12.55 4.81 14.09
N VAL A 86 -11.65 5.74 14.43
CA VAL A 86 -11.01 6.62 13.44
C VAL A 86 -10.12 5.84 12.50
N ALA A 87 -9.31 4.90 13.03
CA ALA A 87 -8.47 4.05 12.20
C ALA A 87 -9.32 3.17 11.27
N GLN A 88 -10.43 2.63 11.77
CA GLN A 88 -11.36 1.86 10.94
C GLN A 88 -11.93 2.71 9.80
N TRP A 89 -12.43 3.91 10.08
CA TRP A 89 -12.97 4.82 9.07
C TRP A 89 -11.96 5.19 7.99
N ILE A 90 -10.68 5.39 8.35
CA ILE A 90 -9.61 5.70 7.40
C ILE A 90 -9.28 4.50 6.51
N LEU A 91 -9.20 3.29 7.09
CA LEU A 91 -8.83 2.08 6.34
C LEU A 91 -9.97 1.51 5.51
N PHE A 92 -11.22 1.79 5.89
CA PHE A 92 -12.42 1.26 5.24
C PHE A 92 -12.50 1.48 3.71
N PRO A 93 -12.32 2.70 3.17
CA PRO A 93 -12.36 2.91 1.72
C PRO A 93 -11.27 2.12 0.98
N PHE A 94 -10.07 2.01 1.56
CA PHE A 94 -8.98 1.22 1.00
C PHE A 94 -9.29 -0.28 1.03
N ALA A 95 -9.94 -0.77 2.08
CA ALA A 95 -10.34 -2.15 2.19
C ALA A 95 -11.40 -2.54 1.13
N ILE A 96 -12.43 -1.71 0.95
CA ILE A 96 -13.46 -1.95 -0.07
C ILE A 96 -12.86 -1.92 -1.47
N SER A 97 -12.01 -0.91 -1.76
CA SER A 97 -11.32 -0.83 -3.05
C SER A 97 -10.35 -2.01 -3.26
N GLY A 98 -9.64 -2.43 -2.21
CA GLY A 98 -8.75 -3.58 -2.21
C GLY A 98 -9.46 -4.88 -2.54
N ALA A 99 -10.64 -5.10 -1.94
CA ALA A 99 -11.49 -6.25 -2.26
C ALA A 99 -11.92 -6.25 -3.73
N ALA A 100 -12.37 -5.10 -4.27
CA ALA A 100 -12.77 -5.00 -5.67
C ALA A 100 -11.62 -5.31 -6.64
N VAL A 101 -10.42 -4.77 -6.37
CA VAL A 101 -9.22 -5.03 -7.18
C VAL A 101 -8.79 -6.49 -7.08
N PHE A 102 -8.82 -7.06 -5.87
CA PHE A 102 -8.50 -8.46 -5.65
C PHE A 102 -9.46 -9.38 -6.42
N MET A 103 -10.77 -9.13 -6.33
CA MET A 103 -11.78 -9.90 -7.06
C MET A 103 -11.60 -9.77 -8.57
N LYS A 104 -11.31 -8.56 -9.08
CA LYS A 104 -11.04 -8.35 -10.51
C LYS A 104 -9.87 -9.24 -10.98
N LYS A 105 -8.77 -9.25 -10.24
CA LYS A 105 -7.58 -10.07 -10.56
C LYS A 105 -7.84 -11.58 -10.47
N TRP A 106 -8.76 -11.99 -9.59
CA TRP A 106 -9.14 -13.39 -9.47
C TRP A 106 -10.10 -13.82 -10.60
N ALA A 107 -10.94 -12.91 -11.08
CA ALA A 107 -11.89 -13.16 -12.15
C ALA A 107 -11.28 -13.11 -13.57
N GLY A 108 -10.07 -12.55 -13.75
CA GLY A 108 -9.36 -12.46 -15.03
C GLY A 108 -8.46 -11.23 -15.10
#